data_AF-A0A9P6CS80-F1
#
_entry.id   AF-A0A9P6CS80-F1
#
_cell.length_a   1.000
_cell.length_b   1.000
_cell.length_c   1.000
_cell.angle_alpha   90.00
_cell.angle_beta   90.00
_cell.angle_gamma   90.00
#
_symmetry.space_group_name_H-M   'P 1'
#
loop_
_entity.id
_entity.type
_entity.pdbx_description
1 polymer ?
#
loop_
_entity_poly.entity_id
_entity_poly.type
_entity_poly.pdbx_seq_one_letter_code
_entity_poly.pdbx_strand_id
1 'polypeptide(L)'
;MSGSEFRGLSLGTLEDTSGQPNATYVVVFDVLYILGPVSLLVILLTAWRSPNVRRPSTWFMAVGSWVVIGIANILLIGHQMGPKPPHGICLAQAMMIYASPVLQLDFKFYIIPSTIAFSVAIEVLTLGLLEPKKVNRDASGLYCNFSDSSPRKTTGGSIMCGLLIVLLLEVLIILKYRRASRESTQLLDSEFCKGRTNISGDHIARILGFTACAIISFLVSVIQYLPDNFGVDNGKVSLVQASLPCCAGLIFGTQRPSKHRKCDLADSLTFPLES
;
A
#
# COMPACT_ATOMS: atom_id res chain seq x y z
N MET A 1 -56.49 -18.88 -38.62
CA MET A 1 -55.35 -18.18 -39.24
C MET A 1 -54.72 -17.33 -38.15
N SER A 2 -53.85 -17.85 -37.29
CA SER A 2 -52.49 -18.36 -37.56
C SER A 2 -51.68 -17.37 -38.40
N GLY A 3 -50.78 -16.67 -37.72
CA GLY A 3 -49.92 -15.61 -38.23
C GLY A 3 -48.91 -15.19 -37.16
N SER A 4 -48.16 -16.17 -36.67
CA SER A 4 -46.86 -16.00 -36.03
C SER A 4 -45.88 -15.31 -36.98
N GLU A 5 -45.05 -14.39 -36.47
CA GLU A 5 -43.73 -13.93 -36.94
C GLU A 5 -43.53 -12.50 -36.39
N PHE A 6 -42.41 -12.04 -35.87
CA PHE A 6 -41.06 -12.55 -35.81
C PHE A 6 -40.43 -11.90 -34.57
N ARG A 7 -39.69 -12.67 -33.76
CA ARG A 7 -38.89 -12.13 -32.66
C ARG A 7 -37.81 -11.24 -33.27
N GLY A 8 -38.04 -9.93 -33.24
CA GLY A 8 -36.98 -8.94 -33.36
C GLY A 8 -36.06 -9.09 -32.15
N LEU A 9 -35.08 -9.98 -32.28
CA LEU A 9 -33.91 -9.99 -31.42
C LEU A 9 -33.13 -8.73 -31.79
N SER A 10 -33.54 -7.60 -31.21
CA SER A 10 -32.75 -6.39 -31.24
C SER A 10 -31.40 -6.71 -30.65
N LEU A 11 -30.41 -6.86 -31.52
CA LEU A 11 -29.00 -6.62 -31.25
C LEU A 11 -28.86 -5.12 -30.90
N GLY A 12 -29.52 -4.72 -29.81
CA GLY A 12 -29.56 -3.36 -29.32
C GLY A 12 -28.24 -3.06 -28.67
N THR A 13 -27.48 -2.18 -29.31
CA THR A 13 -26.66 -1.15 -28.65
C THR A 13 -25.64 -1.67 -27.63
N LEU A 14 -24.52 -2.16 -28.17
CA LEU A 14 -23.20 -2.19 -27.52
C LEU A 14 -22.53 -0.78 -27.50
N GLU A 15 -23.34 0.27 -27.40
CA GLU A 15 -23.02 1.70 -27.24
C GLU A 15 -24.14 2.20 -26.31
N ASP A 16 -23.98 2.54 -25.04
CA ASP A 16 -22.89 3.27 -24.42
C ASP A 16 -22.89 2.91 -22.91
N THR A 17 -22.18 1.83 -22.55
CA THR A 17 -21.98 1.42 -21.13
C THR A 17 -20.74 2.14 -20.57
N SER A 18 -20.52 3.40 -20.93
CA SER A 18 -19.29 4.14 -20.63
C SER A 18 -19.26 4.76 -19.23
N GLY A 19 -20.32 4.60 -18.43
CA GLY A 19 -20.41 5.22 -17.09
C GLY A 19 -20.91 4.33 -15.96
N GLN A 20 -21.23 3.05 -16.21
CA GLN A 20 -21.60 2.13 -15.13
C GLN A 20 -20.40 1.32 -14.66
N PRO A 21 -20.18 1.21 -13.34
CA PRO A 21 -19.09 0.43 -12.79
C PRO A 21 -19.27 -1.05 -13.14
N ASN A 22 -18.24 -1.67 -13.70
CA ASN A 22 -18.25 -3.11 -13.98
C ASN A 22 -18.42 -3.88 -12.67
N ALA A 23 -19.54 -4.60 -12.51
CA ALA A 23 -19.84 -5.37 -11.30
C ALA A 23 -18.70 -6.33 -10.90
N THR A 24 -18.04 -6.92 -11.89
CA THR A 24 -16.87 -7.78 -11.70
C THR A 24 -15.72 -7.04 -10.98
N TYR A 25 -15.43 -5.79 -11.36
CA TYR A 25 -14.37 -5.02 -10.70
C TYR A 25 -14.74 -4.70 -9.26
N VAL A 26 -16.00 -4.36 -9.00
CA VAL A 26 -16.50 -4.11 -7.64
C VAL A 26 -16.31 -5.34 -6.76
N VAL A 27 -16.75 -6.52 -7.22
CA VAL A 27 -16.62 -7.77 -6.45
C VAL A 27 -15.16 -8.13 -6.19
N VAL A 28 -14.29 -8.06 -7.20
CA VAL A 28 -12.86 -8.39 -7.03
C VAL A 28 -12.19 -7.41 -6.07
N PHE A 29 -12.51 -6.12 -6.19
CA PHE A 29 -12.00 -5.06 -5.31
C PHE A 29 -12.39 -5.31 -3.85
N ASP A 30 -13.66 -5.63 -3.59
CA ASP A 30 -14.17 -5.91 -2.24
C ASP A 30 -13.50 -7.14 -1.64
N VAL A 31 -13.38 -8.23 -2.40
CA VAL A 31 -12.72 -9.46 -1.94
C VAL A 31 -11.28 -9.18 -1.54
N LEU A 32 -10.53 -8.42 -2.36
CA LEU A 32 -9.14 -8.05 -2.07
C LEU A 32 -9.03 -7.18 -0.81
N TYR A 33 -9.91 -6.17 -0.68
CA TYR A 33 -9.89 -5.26 0.47
C TYR A 33 -10.50 -5.83 1.74
N ILE A 34 -11.24 -6.93 1.69
CA ILE A 34 -11.61 -7.70 2.88
C ILE A 34 -10.44 -8.62 3.27
N LEU A 35 -9.93 -9.39 2.32
CA LEU A 35 -8.90 -10.41 2.58
C LEU A 35 -7.58 -9.78 3.08
N GLY A 36 -7.12 -8.70 2.43
CA GLY A 36 -5.87 -8.03 2.76
C GLY A 36 -5.82 -7.56 4.22
N PRO A 37 -6.70 -6.65 4.66
CA PRO A 37 -6.72 -6.13 6.03
C PRO A 37 -6.97 -7.21 7.08
N VAL A 38 -7.83 -8.19 6.81
CA VAL A 38 -8.03 -9.32 7.74
C VAL A 38 -6.73 -10.10 7.92
N SER A 39 -6.02 -10.41 6.84
CA SER A 39 -4.72 -11.11 6.91
C SER A 39 -3.66 -10.28 7.65
N LEU A 40 -3.62 -8.96 7.39
CA LEU A 40 -2.68 -8.04 8.03
C LEU A 40 -3.00 -7.85 9.51
N LEU A 41 -4.27 -7.80 9.91
CA LEU A 41 -4.70 -7.75 11.30
C LEU A 41 -4.29 -9.01 12.06
N VAL A 42 -4.47 -10.19 11.46
CA VAL A 42 -4.00 -11.45 12.07
C VAL A 42 -2.49 -11.43 12.28
N ILE A 43 -1.73 -10.98 11.27
CA ILE A 43 -0.27 -10.83 11.36
C ILE A 43 0.12 -9.81 12.45
N LEU A 44 -0.56 -8.66 12.51
CA LEU A 44 -0.31 -7.60 13.47
C LEU A 44 -0.57 -8.07 14.91
N LEU A 45 -1.72 -8.69 15.15
CA LEU A 45 -2.11 -9.24 16.44
C LEU A 45 -1.16 -10.36 16.88
N THR A 46 -0.75 -11.24 15.96
CA THR A 46 0.21 -12.30 16.25
C THR A 46 1.58 -11.75 16.62
N ALA A 47 2.07 -10.75 15.88
CA ALA A 47 3.34 -10.08 16.17
C ALA A 47 3.29 -9.31 17.49
N TRP A 48 2.18 -8.60 17.76
CA TRP A 48 2.00 -7.83 18.99
C TRP A 48 1.93 -8.72 20.24
N ARG A 49 1.26 -9.87 20.14
CA ARG A 49 1.13 -10.82 21.26
C ARG A 49 2.40 -11.66 21.51
N SER A 50 3.27 -11.80 20.51
CA SER A 50 4.44 -12.68 20.61
C SER A 50 5.67 -11.95 21.15
N PRO A 51 6.15 -12.23 22.38
CA PRO A 51 7.35 -11.60 22.94
C PRO A 51 8.63 -11.98 22.18
N ASN A 52 8.58 -13.07 21.41
CA ASN A 52 9.72 -13.59 20.66
C ASN A 52 9.93 -12.86 19.32
N VAL A 53 8.93 -12.14 18.83
CA VAL A 53 8.94 -11.49 17.52
C VAL A 53 9.29 -10.02 17.69
N ARG A 54 10.60 -9.71 17.72
CA ARG A 54 11.08 -8.32 17.71
C ARG A 54 11.06 -7.79 16.27
N ARG A 55 10.13 -6.88 15.97
CA ARG A 55 10.06 -6.14 14.69
C ARG A 55 10.39 -4.67 14.91
N PRO A 56 11.01 -3.98 13.94
CA PRO A 56 11.20 -2.55 14.02
C PRO A 56 9.83 -1.84 14.05
N SER A 57 9.75 -0.70 14.73
CA SER A 57 8.49 0.06 14.86
C SER A 57 7.93 0.52 13.50
N THR A 58 8.79 0.76 12.50
CA THR A 58 8.38 1.08 11.11
C THR A 58 7.53 -0.02 10.50
N TRP A 59 7.82 -1.29 10.80
CA TRP A 59 7.04 -2.42 10.29
C TRP A 59 5.59 -2.40 10.80
N PHE A 60 5.38 -2.06 12.07
CA PHE A 60 4.03 -1.95 12.64
C PHE A 60 3.25 -0.78 12.04
N MET A 61 3.92 0.35 11.81
CA MET A 61 3.30 1.52 11.17
C MET A 61 2.90 1.24 9.73
N ALA A 62 3.79 0.61 8.96
CA ALA A 62 3.50 0.20 7.59
C ALA A 62 2.28 -0.73 7.57
N VAL A 63 2.29 -1.84 8.31
CA VAL A 63 1.16 -2.79 8.37
C VAL A 63 -0.13 -2.11 8.86
N GLY A 64 -0.04 -1.26 9.88
CA GLY A 64 -1.18 -0.50 10.40
C GLY A 64 -1.79 0.43 9.34
N SER A 65 -0.96 1.13 8.56
CA SER A 65 -1.45 2.01 7.48
C SER A 65 -2.24 1.24 6.41
N TRP A 66 -1.77 0.05 6.03
CA TRP A 66 -2.48 -0.81 5.07
C TRP A 66 -3.83 -1.29 5.61
N VAL A 67 -3.92 -1.57 6.92
CA VAL A 67 -5.19 -1.90 7.58
C VAL A 67 -6.16 -0.70 7.52
N VAL A 68 -5.68 0.51 7.83
CA VAL A 68 -6.50 1.74 7.77
C VAL A 68 -7.04 1.99 6.36
N ILE A 69 -6.20 1.86 5.33
CA ILE A 69 -6.64 1.98 3.92
C ILE A 69 -7.73 0.96 3.61
N GLY A 70 -7.54 -0.28 4.05
CA GLY A 70 -8.51 -1.33 3.79
C GLY A 70 -9.86 -1.08 4.46
N ILE A 71 -9.84 -0.66 5.73
CA ILE A 71 -11.06 -0.27 6.44
C ILE A 71 -11.77 0.89 5.71
N ALA A 72 -11.01 1.89 5.24
CA ALA A 72 -11.58 3.00 4.49
C ALA A 72 -12.28 2.54 3.20
N ASN A 73 -11.71 1.59 2.46
CA ASN A 73 -12.32 1.07 1.24
C ASN A 73 -13.55 0.19 1.54
N ILE A 74 -13.55 -0.56 2.64
CA ILE A 74 -14.70 -1.37 3.10
C ILE A 74 -15.93 -0.50 3.42
N LEU A 75 -15.77 0.76 3.85
CA LEU A 75 -16.91 1.62 4.23
C LEU A 75 -17.94 1.83 3.11
N LEU A 76 -17.55 1.70 1.84
CA LEU A 76 -18.45 1.91 0.71
C LEU A 76 -19.17 0.63 0.25
N ILE A 77 -18.88 -0.52 0.87
CA ILE A 77 -19.53 -1.79 0.54
C ILE A 77 -21.06 -1.63 0.64
N GLY A 78 -21.76 -2.13 -0.37
CA GLY A 78 -23.21 -2.01 -0.51
C GLY A 78 -23.69 -0.69 -1.14
N HIS A 79 -22.81 0.31 -1.29
CA HIS A 79 -23.11 1.60 -1.92
C HIS A 79 -22.33 1.84 -3.22
N GLN A 80 -21.67 0.83 -3.78
CA GLN A 80 -20.87 0.94 -5.01
C GLN A 80 -21.73 0.90 -6.28
N MET A 81 -22.72 0.01 -6.32
CA MET A 81 -23.63 -0.19 -7.46
C MET A 81 -25.05 0.25 -7.06
N GLY A 82 -25.35 1.54 -7.18
CA GLY A 82 -26.66 2.04 -6.76
C GLY A 82 -26.72 3.55 -6.53
N PRO A 83 -27.74 4.01 -5.76
CA PRO A 83 -27.94 5.42 -5.48
C PRO A 83 -26.71 6.04 -4.79
N LYS A 84 -26.64 7.37 -4.82
CA LYS A 84 -25.50 8.11 -4.27
C LYS A 84 -25.29 7.74 -2.79
N PRO A 85 -24.07 7.39 -2.36
CA PRO A 85 -23.79 7.06 -0.96
C PRO A 85 -24.11 8.26 -0.04
N PRO A 86 -24.48 8.00 1.23
CA PRO A 86 -24.60 9.05 2.23
C PRO A 86 -23.31 9.88 2.30
N HIS A 87 -23.45 11.20 2.33
CA HIS A 87 -22.32 12.12 2.28
C HIS A 87 -21.27 11.84 3.38
N GLY A 88 -21.71 11.54 4.61
CA GLY A 88 -20.80 11.25 5.72
C GLY A 88 -19.90 10.02 5.50
N ILE A 89 -20.42 8.95 4.91
CA ILE A 89 -19.63 7.74 4.59
C ILE A 89 -18.59 8.07 3.51
N CYS A 90 -19.03 8.78 2.47
CA CYS A 90 -18.18 9.18 1.34
C CYS A 90 -17.05 10.14 1.79
N LEU A 91 -17.37 11.09 2.68
CA LEU A 91 -16.40 12.01 3.25
C LEU A 91 -15.41 11.30 4.18
N ALA A 92 -15.89 10.43 5.08
CA ALA A 92 -15.03 9.66 5.98
C ALA A 92 -14.05 8.76 5.21
N GLN A 93 -14.53 8.11 4.14
CA GLN A 93 -13.68 7.34 3.25
C GLN A 93 -12.61 8.22 2.59
N ALA A 94 -13.01 9.35 1.99
CA ALA A 94 -12.07 10.25 1.34
C ALA A 94 -10.99 10.76 2.32
N MET A 95 -11.38 11.18 3.54
CA MET A 95 -10.44 11.63 4.57
C MET A 95 -9.35 10.59 4.87
N MET A 96 -9.75 9.32 5.08
CA MET A 96 -8.79 8.26 5.38
C MET A 96 -7.91 7.92 4.18
N ILE A 97 -8.46 7.89 2.97
CA ILE A 97 -7.70 7.60 1.75
C ILE A 97 -6.66 8.70 1.48
N TYR A 98 -7.00 9.98 1.61
CA TYR A 98 -6.06 11.08 1.37
C TYR A 98 -5.01 11.20 2.48
N ALA A 99 -5.35 10.89 3.74
CA ALA A 99 -4.38 10.93 4.84
C ALA A 99 -3.38 9.76 4.82
N SER A 100 -3.77 8.60 4.28
CA SER A 100 -2.99 7.38 4.44
C SER A 100 -1.61 7.34 3.77
N PRO A 101 -1.39 7.88 2.55
CA PRO A 101 -0.07 7.84 1.93
C PRO A 101 1.00 8.53 2.79
N VAL A 102 0.60 9.54 3.56
CA VAL A 102 1.49 10.24 4.48
C VAL A 102 1.91 9.34 5.63
N LEU A 103 1.01 8.47 6.13
CA LEU A 103 1.32 7.50 7.20
C LEU A 103 2.33 6.43 6.76
N GLN A 104 2.51 6.22 5.46
CA GLN A 104 3.49 5.26 4.92
C GLN A 104 4.92 5.82 4.89
N LEU A 105 5.11 7.11 5.16
CA LEU A 105 6.44 7.69 5.19
C LEU A 105 7.18 7.24 6.45
N ASP A 106 8.07 6.27 6.28
CA ASP A 106 8.94 5.72 7.33
C ASP A 106 10.03 6.73 7.75
N PHE A 107 9.63 7.78 8.48
CA PHE A 107 10.58 8.62 9.18
C PHE A 107 10.84 8.07 10.58
N LYS A 108 12.10 8.09 11.02
CA LYS A 108 12.45 7.87 12.45
C LYS A 108 11.62 8.75 13.40
N PHE A 109 11.14 9.88 12.90
CA PHE A 109 10.26 10.81 13.59
C PHE A 109 8.80 10.59 13.17
N TYR A 110 8.11 9.63 13.81
CA TYR A 110 6.68 9.34 13.58
C TYR A 110 5.75 10.57 13.73
N ILE A 111 6.21 11.59 14.46
CA ILE A 111 5.49 12.84 14.66
C ILE A 111 5.25 13.56 13.34
N ILE A 112 6.27 13.65 12.46
CA ILE A 112 6.15 14.43 11.22
C ILE A 112 5.09 13.83 10.28
N PRO A 113 5.15 12.53 9.90
CA PRO A 113 4.09 11.88 9.11
C PRO A 113 2.71 12.01 9.74
N SER A 114 2.62 11.80 11.05
CA SER A 114 1.33 11.88 11.76
C SER A 114 0.74 13.28 11.71
N THR A 115 1.56 14.33 11.89
CA THR A 115 1.11 15.72 11.80
C THR A 115 0.63 16.09 10.39
N ILE A 116 1.34 15.65 9.35
CA ILE A 116 0.95 15.92 7.96
C ILE A 116 -0.32 15.13 7.60
N ALA A 117 -0.45 13.88 8.06
CA ALA A 117 -1.65 13.08 7.84
C ALA A 117 -2.88 13.72 8.51
N PHE A 118 -2.71 14.24 9.74
CA PHE A 118 -3.76 14.96 10.45
C PHE A 118 -4.13 16.26 9.75
N SER A 119 -3.16 17.04 9.26
CA SER A 119 -3.45 18.27 8.53
C SER A 119 -4.22 18.00 7.23
N VAL A 120 -3.83 16.97 6.48
CA VAL A 120 -4.56 16.55 5.27
C VAL A 120 -5.98 16.07 5.61
N ALA A 121 -6.14 15.28 6.68
CA ALA A 121 -7.47 14.84 7.12
C ALA A 121 -8.37 16.02 7.51
N ILE A 122 -7.83 17.03 8.21
CA ILE A 122 -8.55 18.25 8.58
C ILE A 122 -8.91 19.06 7.33
N GLU A 123 -7.99 19.25 6.38
CA GLU A 123 -8.26 19.94 5.11
C GLU A 123 -9.38 19.26 4.32
N VAL A 124 -9.34 17.93 4.21
CA VAL A 124 -10.36 17.16 3.51
C VAL A 124 -11.71 17.26 4.23
N LEU A 125 -11.72 17.22 5.56
CA LEU A 125 -12.93 17.38 6.37
C LEU A 125 -13.53 18.77 6.19
N THR A 126 -12.73 19.83 6.32
CA THR A 126 -13.22 21.21 6.21
C THR A 126 -13.74 21.49 4.81
N LEU A 127 -13.04 21.07 3.76
CA LEU A 127 -13.51 21.19 2.38
C LEU A 127 -14.79 20.39 2.12
N GLY A 128 -14.86 19.17 2.66
CA GLY A 128 -16.04 18.31 2.53
C GLY A 128 -17.28 18.88 3.22
N LEU A 129 -17.11 19.51 4.38
CA LEU A 129 -18.19 20.17 5.12
C LEU A 129 -18.62 21.50 4.50
N LEU A 130 -17.69 22.29 3.96
CA LEU A 130 -17.98 23.56 3.30
C LEU A 130 -18.65 23.35 1.93
N GLU A 131 -18.23 22.34 1.17
CA GLU A 131 -18.67 22.10 -0.19
C GLU A 131 -19.11 20.64 -0.42
N PRO A 132 -20.21 20.18 0.19
CA PRO A 132 -20.61 18.77 0.19
C PRO A 132 -20.90 18.20 -1.21
N LYS A 133 -21.20 19.07 -2.18
CA LYS A 133 -21.41 18.70 -3.59
C LYS A 133 -20.12 18.32 -4.32
N LYS A 134 -18.94 18.70 -3.82
CA LYS A 134 -17.64 18.35 -4.41
C LYS A 134 -17.18 16.93 -4.07
N VAL A 135 -17.74 16.31 -3.03
CA VAL A 135 -17.44 14.94 -2.63
C VAL A 135 -18.38 14.00 -3.36
N ASN A 136 -17.85 13.23 -4.31
CA ASN A 136 -18.63 12.33 -5.13
C ASN A 136 -17.93 10.98 -5.27
N ARG A 137 -18.72 9.94 -5.50
CA ARG A 137 -18.19 8.63 -5.89
C ARG A 137 -17.48 8.77 -7.24
N ASP A 138 -16.28 8.20 -7.34
CA ASP A 138 -15.52 8.17 -8.59
C ASP A 138 -16.31 7.42 -9.69
N ALA A 139 -15.96 7.65 -10.97
CA ALA A 139 -16.58 6.96 -12.10
C ALA A 139 -16.47 5.43 -12.00
N SER A 140 -15.39 4.92 -11.39
CA SER A 140 -15.22 3.49 -11.13
C SER A 140 -16.21 2.91 -10.11
N GLY A 141 -16.87 3.76 -9.32
CA GLY A 141 -17.75 3.32 -8.24
C GLY A 141 -17.03 2.79 -6.99
N LEU A 142 -15.70 2.67 -7.02
CA LEU A 142 -14.93 1.93 -6.00
C LEU A 142 -14.61 2.75 -4.75
N TYR A 143 -14.43 4.07 -4.91
CA TYR A 143 -14.15 4.97 -3.80
C TYR A 143 -14.71 6.38 -4.05
N CYS A 144 -14.74 7.19 -3.00
CA CYS A 144 -15.12 8.59 -3.03
C CYS A 144 -13.92 9.50 -3.27
N ASN A 145 -14.06 10.45 -4.20
CA ASN A 145 -13.05 11.46 -4.50
C ASN A 145 -13.64 12.88 -4.43
N PHE A 146 -12.75 13.86 -4.38
CA PHE A 146 -13.13 15.24 -4.65
C PHE A 146 -13.08 15.46 -6.16
N SER A 147 -14.14 16.06 -6.70
CA SER A 147 -14.18 16.52 -8.09
C SER A 147 -13.17 17.64 -8.35
N ASP A 148 -12.79 18.37 -7.30
CA ASP A 148 -11.73 19.36 -7.36
C ASP A 148 -10.34 18.70 -7.24
N SER A 149 -9.38 19.26 -7.95
CA SER A 149 -7.99 18.80 -7.96
C SER A 149 -7.23 19.20 -6.69
N SER A 150 -7.74 20.12 -5.87
CA SER A 150 -6.98 20.71 -4.75
C SER A 150 -6.48 19.68 -3.73
N PRO A 151 -7.32 18.82 -3.09
CA PRO A 151 -6.81 17.82 -2.13
C PRO A 151 -5.88 16.80 -2.78
N ARG A 152 -6.14 16.49 -4.06
CA ARG A 152 -5.33 15.57 -4.86
C ARG A 152 -3.94 16.15 -5.15
N LYS A 153 -3.85 17.45 -5.45
CA LYS A 153 -2.59 18.18 -5.67
C LYS A 153 -1.80 18.31 -4.37
N THR A 154 -2.44 18.65 -3.25
CA THR A 154 -1.78 18.74 -1.94
C THR A 154 -1.21 17.38 -1.54
N THR A 155 -2.05 16.35 -1.55
CA THR A 155 -1.64 14.99 -1.18
C THR A 155 -0.58 14.45 -2.14
N GLY A 156 -0.83 14.53 -3.46
CA GLY A 156 0.11 14.08 -4.48
C GLY A 156 1.45 14.80 -4.43
N GLY A 157 1.45 16.12 -4.24
CA GLY A 157 2.67 16.90 -4.07
C GLY A 157 3.46 16.50 -2.83
N SER A 158 2.77 16.27 -1.70
CA SER A 158 3.43 15.80 -0.47
C SER A 158 4.10 14.43 -0.64
N ILE A 159 3.42 13.49 -1.32
CA ILE A 159 3.95 12.15 -1.63
C ILE A 159 5.14 12.27 -2.56
N MET A 160 5.04 13.06 -3.64
CA MET A 160 6.14 13.24 -4.59
C MET A 160 7.38 13.82 -3.92
N CYS A 161 7.23 14.85 -3.08
CA CYS A 161 8.33 15.39 -2.27
C CYS A 161 8.91 14.31 -1.34
N GLY A 162 8.06 13.55 -0.64
CA GLY A 162 8.50 12.45 0.23
C GLY A 162 9.28 11.37 -0.51
N LEU A 163 8.79 10.92 -1.67
CA LEU A 163 9.44 9.93 -2.52
C LEU A 163 10.79 10.42 -3.05
N LEU A 164 10.89 11.68 -3.48
CA LEU A 164 12.16 12.27 -3.90
C LEU A 164 13.19 12.28 -2.77
N ILE A 165 12.78 12.65 -1.55
CA ILE A 165 13.65 12.60 -0.38
C ILE A 165 14.12 11.16 -0.10
N VAL A 166 13.21 10.19 -0.15
CA VAL A 166 13.54 8.78 0.06
C VAL A 166 14.53 8.28 -0.99
N LEU A 167 14.29 8.56 -2.28
CA LEU A 167 15.21 8.18 -3.36
C LEU A 167 16.60 8.81 -3.19
N LEU A 168 16.66 10.08 -2.78
CA LEU A 168 17.94 10.74 -2.48
C LEU A 168 18.67 10.05 -1.33
N LEU A 169 17.96 9.72 -0.25
CA LEU A 169 18.52 8.99 0.89
C LEU A 169 18.99 7.59 0.49
N GLU A 170 18.24 6.87 -0.33
CA GLU A 170 18.63 5.55 -0.86
C GLU A 170 19.92 5.64 -1.68
N VAL A 171 20.02 6.61 -2.60
CA VAL A 171 21.25 6.84 -3.38
C VAL A 171 22.42 7.15 -2.45
N LEU A 172 22.24 8.02 -1.45
CA LEU A 172 23.30 8.34 -0.48
C LEU A 172 23.71 7.12 0.36
N ILE A 173 22.76 6.28 0.77
CA ILE A 173 23.03 5.02 1.49
C ILE A 173 23.82 4.08 0.59
N ILE A 174 23.42 3.89 -0.67
CA ILE A 174 24.13 3.06 -1.64
C ILE A 174 25.55 3.59 -1.86
N LEU A 175 25.72 4.90 -2.04
CA LEU A 175 27.04 5.51 -2.23
C LEU A 175 27.95 5.32 -1.00
N LYS A 176 27.41 5.55 0.21
CA LYS A 176 28.16 5.30 1.46
C LYS A 176 28.48 3.82 1.64
N TYR A 177 27.53 2.93 1.38
CA TYR A 177 27.73 1.49 1.46
C TYR A 177 28.79 1.04 0.46
N ARG A 178 28.76 1.50 -0.79
CA ARG A 178 29.77 1.18 -1.81
C ARG A 178 31.15 1.73 -1.45
N ARG A 179 31.22 2.94 -0.86
CA ARG A 179 32.48 3.52 -0.39
C ARG A 179 33.06 2.71 0.77
N ALA A 180 32.26 2.45 1.80
CA ALA A 180 32.67 1.65 2.95
C ALA A 180 33.03 0.22 2.52
N SER A 181 32.26 -0.38 1.61
CA SER A 181 32.58 -1.70 1.05
C SER A 181 33.91 -1.68 0.29
N ARG A 182 34.24 -0.64 -0.48
CA ARG A 182 35.55 -0.56 -1.16
C ARG A 182 36.71 -0.47 -0.16
N GLU A 183 36.56 0.32 0.90
CA GLU A 183 37.56 0.44 1.97
C GLU A 183 37.69 -0.88 2.74
N SER A 184 36.59 -1.59 2.97
CA SER A 184 36.57 -2.87 3.69
C SER A 184 37.07 -4.04 2.83
N THR A 185 36.80 -4.08 1.51
CA THR A 185 37.33 -5.12 0.61
C THR A 185 38.86 -5.12 0.60
N GLN A 186 39.51 -3.97 0.81
CA GLN A 186 40.98 -3.92 0.92
C GLN A 186 41.53 -4.53 2.22
N LEU A 187 40.74 -4.55 3.30
CA LEU A 187 41.12 -5.14 4.59
C LEU A 187 40.64 -6.59 4.75
N LEU A 188 39.58 -6.97 4.04
CA LEU A 188 38.94 -8.28 4.13
C LEU A 188 39.60 -9.33 3.24
N ASP A 189 40.33 -8.94 2.19
CA ASP A 189 41.07 -9.88 1.34
C ASP A 189 42.13 -10.70 2.13
N SER A 190 42.49 -10.30 3.36
CA SER A 190 43.41 -11.04 4.23
C SER A 190 42.76 -12.02 5.22
N GLU A 191 41.44 -11.96 5.51
CA GLU A 191 40.79 -12.83 6.52
C GLU A 191 39.51 -13.57 6.07
N PHE A 192 38.97 -13.31 4.86
CA PHE A 192 37.58 -13.69 4.52
C PHE A 192 37.30 -15.09 3.95
N CYS A 193 38.09 -16.11 4.30
CA CYS A 193 37.79 -17.50 3.88
C CYS A 193 36.92 -18.29 4.86
N LYS A 194 36.52 -17.78 6.03
CA LYS A 194 35.90 -18.64 7.07
C LYS A 194 34.72 -18.02 7.81
N GLY A 195 33.69 -17.59 7.08
CA GLY A 195 32.45 -17.17 7.76
C GLY A 195 31.36 -16.61 6.87
N ARG A 196 31.26 -17.05 5.62
CA ARG A 196 30.26 -16.53 4.67
C ARG A 196 28.86 -16.90 5.18
N THR A 197 28.21 -15.97 5.89
CA THR A 197 26.77 -16.04 6.17
C THR A 197 26.08 -15.97 4.82
N ASN A 198 25.66 -17.13 4.31
CA ASN A 198 24.87 -17.21 3.09
C ASN A 198 23.62 -16.37 3.32
N ILE A 199 23.56 -15.18 2.69
CA ILE A 199 22.35 -14.37 2.65
C ILE A 199 21.28 -15.28 2.06
N SER A 200 20.35 -15.71 2.91
CA SER A 200 19.32 -16.67 2.52
C SER A 200 18.56 -16.07 1.34
N GLY A 201 18.52 -16.79 0.21
CA GLY A 201 17.84 -16.32 -1.01
C GLY A 201 16.38 -15.90 -0.77
N ASP A 202 15.77 -16.38 0.31
CA ASP A 202 14.48 -15.96 0.84
C ASP A 202 14.39 -14.45 1.11
N HIS A 203 15.43 -13.83 1.69
CA HIS A 203 15.44 -12.38 1.93
C HIS A 203 15.53 -11.59 0.62
N ILE A 204 16.35 -12.06 -0.32
CA ILE A 204 16.53 -11.40 -1.63
C ILE A 204 15.22 -11.47 -2.42
N ALA A 205 14.57 -12.64 -2.47
CA ALA A 205 13.29 -12.81 -3.15
C ALA A 205 12.20 -11.88 -2.60
N ARG A 206 12.12 -11.71 -1.28
CA ARG A 206 11.17 -10.78 -0.64
C ARG A 206 11.43 -9.32 -0.99
N ILE A 207 12.70 -8.91 -0.95
CA ILE A 207 13.09 -7.54 -1.30
C ILE A 207 12.73 -7.26 -2.75
N LEU A 208 13.11 -8.15 -3.68
CA LEU A 208 12.77 -8.01 -5.10
C LEU A 208 11.26 -7.95 -5.33
N GLY A 209 10.47 -8.80 -4.67
CA GLY A 209 9.01 -8.78 -4.77
C GLY A 209 8.40 -7.46 -4.30
N PHE A 210 8.87 -6.92 -3.17
CA PHE A 210 8.39 -5.64 -2.65
C PHE A 210 8.81 -4.47 -3.54
N THR A 211 10.07 -4.45 -4.01
CA THR A 211 10.56 -3.43 -4.94
C THR A 211 9.78 -3.43 -6.25
N ALA A 212 9.46 -4.60 -6.80
CA ALA A 212 8.62 -4.70 -8.00
C ALA A 212 7.22 -4.11 -7.78
N CYS A 213 6.58 -4.42 -6.64
CA CYS A 213 5.27 -3.86 -6.29
C CYS A 213 5.32 -2.32 -6.12
N ALA A 214 6.38 -1.81 -5.50
CA ALA A 214 6.59 -0.37 -5.32
C ALA A 214 6.79 0.35 -6.66
N ILE A 215 7.60 -0.22 -7.56
CA ILE A 215 7.82 0.33 -8.91
C ILE A 215 6.52 0.36 -9.71
N ILE A 216 5.72 -0.71 -9.68
CA ILE A 216 4.41 -0.75 -10.36
C ILE A 216 3.50 0.35 -9.80
N SER A 217 3.44 0.51 -8.48
CA SER A 217 2.63 1.53 -7.81
C SER A 217 3.08 2.95 -8.17
N PHE A 218 4.39 3.17 -8.28
CA PHE A 218 4.96 4.44 -8.71
C PHE A 218 4.60 4.75 -10.17
N LEU A 219 4.79 3.80 -11.09
CA LEU A 219 4.45 3.96 -12.51
C LEU A 219 2.97 4.30 -12.68
N VAL A 220 2.10 3.60 -11.96
CA VAL A 220 0.67 3.88 -11.92
C VAL A 220 0.38 5.31 -11.44
N SER A 221 1.05 5.75 -10.38
CA SER A 221 0.89 7.11 -9.84
C SER A 221 1.36 8.18 -10.82
N VAL A 222 2.45 7.93 -11.55
CA VAL A 222 2.95 8.82 -12.61
C VAL A 222 1.94 8.91 -13.75
N ILE A 223 1.40 7.78 -14.21
CA ILE A 223 0.39 7.74 -15.28
C ILE A 223 -0.86 8.54 -14.87
N GLN A 224 -1.31 8.43 -13.62
CA GLN A 224 -2.46 9.19 -13.11
C GLN A 224 -2.23 10.70 -13.01
N TYR A 225 -0.97 11.15 -12.98
CA TYR A 225 -0.62 12.57 -12.87
C TYR A 225 -0.46 13.25 -14.24
N LEU A 226 -0.36 12.46 -15.31
CA LEU A 226 -0.26 13.00 -16.66
C LEU A 226 -1.63 13.55 -17.12
N PRO A 227 -1.69 14.80 -17.63
CA PRO A 227 -2.93 15.50 -17.95
C PRO A 227 -3.72 14.85 -19.10
N ASP A 228 -3.04 14.12 -19.98
CA ASP A 228 -3.65 13.31 -21.02
C ASP A 228 -3.89 11.91 -20.48
N ASN A 229 -5.02 11.72 -19.79
CA ASN A 229 -5.47 10.41 -19.37
C ASN A 229 -5.43 9.47 -20.58
N PHE A 230 -4.50 8.51 -20.60
CA PHE A 230 -4.28 7.54 -21.69
C PHE A 230 -5.46 6.55 -21.88
N GLY A 231 -6.70 6.96 -21.63
CA GLY A 231 -7.87 6.09 -21.56
C GLY A 231 -7.73 5.00 -20.51
N VAL A 232 -6.86 5.20 -19.51
CA VAL A 232 -6.62 4.20 -18.47
C VAL A 232 -7.83 4.19 -17.54
N ASP A 233 -8.52 3.05 -17.54
CA ASP A 233 -9.65 2.78 -16.67
C ASP A 233 -9.20 2.83 -15.20
N ASN A 234 -9.72 3.81 -14.43
CA ASN A 234 -9.45 3.97 -13.01
C ASN A 234 -9.72 2.69 -12.22
N GLY A 235 -10.71 1.87 -12.63
CA GLY A 235 -11.00 0.60 -12.01
C GLY A 235 -9.82 -0.37 -12.05
N LYS A 236 -9.08 -0.43 -13.17
CA LYS A 236 -7.90 -1.30 -13.30
C LYS A 236 -6.78 -0.87 -12.36
N VAL A 237 -6.56 0.44 -12.26
CA VAL A 237 -5.56 1.00 -11.35
C VAL A 237 -5.92 0.69 -9.89
N SER A 238 -7.18 0.88 -9.51
CA SER A 238 -7.65 0.58 -8.16
C SER A 238 -7.52 -0.90 -7.81
N LEU A 239 -7.71 -1.82 -8.77
CA LEU A 239 -7.48 -3.25 -8.57
C LEU A 239 -6.00 -3.58 -8.32
N VAL A 240 -5.08 -2.94 -9.06
CA VAL A 240 -3.64 -3.11 -8.82
C VAL A 240 -3.30 -2.63 -7.41
N GLN A 241 -3.82 -1.48 -6.99
CA GLN A 241 -3.62 -0.97 -5.63
C GLN A 241 -4.22 -1.89 -4.55
N ALA A 242 -5.41 -2.47 -4.80
CA ALA A 242 -6.07 -3.40 -3.89
C ALA A 242 -5.29 -4.73 -3.70
N SER A 243 -4.43 -5.09 -4.65
CA SER A 243 -3.59 -6.30 -4.56
C SER A 243 -2.39 -6.11 -3.61
N LEU A 244 -1.93 -4.88 -3.41
CA LEU A 244 -0.71 -4.57 -2.64
C LEU A 244 -0.79 -5.02 -1.17
N PRO A 245 -1.87 -4.79 -0.39
CA PRO A 245 -1.98 -5.30 0.97
C PRO A 245 -1.93 -6.83 1.03
N CYS A 246 -2.51 -7.52 0.03
CA CYS A 246 -2.45 -8.98 -0.05
C CYS A 246 -1.03 -9.47 -0.32
N CYS A 247 -0.32 -8.84 -1.26
CA CYS A 247 1.10 -9.11 -1.52
C CYS A 247 1.96 -8.87 -0.27
N ALA A 248 1.71 -7.77 0.44
CA ALA A 248 2.39 -7.46 1.70
C ALA A 248 2.11 -8.54 2.76
N GLY A 249 0.86 -8.97 2.92
CA GLY A 249 0.48 -10.06 3.82
C GLY A 249 1.24 -11.36 3.54
N LEU A 250 1.37 -11.73 2.26
CA LEU A 250 2.15 -12.91 1.85
C LEU A 250 3.65 -12.75 2.12
N ILE A 251 4.23 -11.60 1.78
CA ILE A 251 5.66 -11.33 1.99
C ILE A 251 6.03 -11.30 3.48
N PHE A 252 5.21 -10.66 4.31
CA PHE A 252 5.48 -10.53 5.75
C PHE A 252 5.05 -11.77 6.54
N GLY A 253 3.99 -12.46 6.11
CA GLY A 253 3.49 -13.67 6.75
C GLY A 253 4.40 -14.89 6.55
N THR A 254 5.14 -14.95 5.44
CA THR A 254 6.02 -16.10 5.14
C THR A 254 7.36 -16.08 5.87
N GLN A 255 7.62 -15.07 6.71
CA GLN A 255 8.91 -14.93 7.40
C GLN A 255 9.11 -16.06 8.42
N ARG A 256 9.96 -17.03 8.06
CA ARG A 256 10.39 -18.06 9.00
C ARG A 256 11.15 -17.40 10.16
N PRO A 257 10.84 -17.76 11.42
CA PRO A 257 11.64 -17.29 12.54
C PRO A 257 13.09 -17.74 12.31
N SER A 258 14.01 -16.76 12.23
CA SER A 258 15.42 -17.03 11.95
C SER A 258 15.97 -17.97 13.02
N LYS A 259 16.39 -19.18 12.58
CA LYS A 259 16.97 -20.20 13.47
C LYS A 259 18.36 -19.82 14.01
N HIS A 260 18.97 -18.75 13.50
CA HIS A 260 20.35 -18.38 13.85
C HIS A 260 20.55 -17.92 15.30
N ARG A 261 19.49 -17.60 16.05
CA ARG A 261 19.65 -17.17 17.46
C ARG A 261 19.97 -18.31 18.44
N LYS A 262 20.06 -19.56 17.99
CA LYS A 262 20.48 -20.67 18.85
C LYS A 262 22.00 -20.80 19.01
N CYS A 263 22.81 -20.13 18.18
CA CYS A 263 24.26 -20.20 18.28
C CYS A 263 24.82 -19.23 19.33
N ASP A 264 24.31 -18.00 19.41
CA ASP A 264 24.83 -17.00 20.37
C ASP A 264 24.56 -17.36 21.84
N LEU A 265 23.52 -18.15 22.11
CA LEU A 265 23.19 -18.59 23.46
C LEU A 265 24.02 -19.81 23.91
N ALA A 266 24.56 -20.58 22.97
CA ALA A 266 25.43 -21.70 23.28
C ALA A 266 26.83 -21.20 23.67
N ASP A 267 27.36 -20.20 22.97
CA ASP A 267 28.69 -19.65 23.28
C ASP A 267 28.72 -18.86 24.60
N SER A 268 27.61 -18.23 25.01
CA SER A 268 27.53 -17.55 26.32
C SER A 268 27.47 -18.52 27.52
N LEU A 269 27.22 -19.81 27.31
CA LEU A 269 27.16 -20.81 28.39
C LEU A 269 28.46 -21.61 28.57
N THR A 270 29.51 -21.29 27.79
CA THR A 270 30.82 -21.96 27.83
C THR A 270 31.95 -21.03 28.29
N PHE A 271 31.68 -20.13 29.24
CA PHE A 271 32.78 -19.54 30.00
C PHE A 271 33.28 -20.57 31.02
N PRO A 272 34.52 -21.07 30.89
CA PRO A 272 35.09 -21.97 31.88
C PRO A 272 35.33 -21.17 33.17
N LEU A 273 34.85 -21.71 34.29
CA LEU A 273 35.33 -21.33 35.61
C LEU A 273 36.81 -21.73 35.67
N GLU A 274 37.71 -20.79 35.38
CA GLU A 274 39.12 -20.90 35.81
C GLU A 274 39.15 -20.81 37.34
N SER A 275 39.65 -21.87 37.96
CA SER A 275 39.97 -22.00 39.37
C SER A 275 41.47 -22.13 39.55
#